data_AF-A0A354FFQ5-F1
#
_entry.id   AF-A0A354FFQ5-F1
#
_cell.length_a   1.000
_cell.length_b   1.000
_cell.length_c   1.000
_cell.angle_alpha   90.00
_cell.angle_beta   90.00
_cell.angle_gamma   90.00
#
_symmetry.space_group_name_H-M   'P 1'
#
loop_
_entity.id
_entity.type
_entity.pdbx_description
1 polymer ?
#
loop_
_entity_poly.entity_id
_entity_poly.type
_entity_poly.pdbx_seq_one_letter_code
_entity_poly.pdbx_strand_id
1 'polypeptide(L)' 'VDKDTLESKFVKGLYFTGEVLDVDGACGGYNLQWAWSSGFIAGRNAAQQTP' A
#
# COMPACT_ATOMS: atom_id res chain seq x y z
N VAL A 1 -2.76 7.24 -4.19
CA VAL A 1 -1.45 7.10 -3.53
C VAL A 1 -0.31 7.20 -4.55
N ASP A 2 0.91 7.47 -4.11
CA ASP A 2 2.11 7.22 -4.90
C ASP A 2 2.23 5.72 -5.22
N LYS A 3 2.76 5.36 -6.39
CA LYS A 3 2.73 3.99 -6.89
C LYS A 3 3.84 3.11 -6.30
N ASP A 4 4.95 3.72 -5.92
CA ASP A 4 6.15 3.01 -5.47
C ASP A 4 6.22 2.96 -3.94
N THR A 5 5.65 3.97 -3.26
CA THR A 5 5.67 4.06 -1.79
C THR A 5 4.33 3.78 -1.12
N LEU A 6 3.23 3.91 -1.87
CA LEU A 6 1.85 3.88 -1.36
C LEU A 6 1.52 5.01 -0.36
N GLU A 7 2.35 6.05 -0.31
CA GLU A 7 2.08 7.26 0.48
C GLU A 7 0.93 8.08 -0.15
N SER A 8 0.17 8.78 0.67
CA SER A 8 -0.79 9.78 0.23
C SER A 8 -0.07 10.92 -0.49
N LYS A 9 -0.61 11.30 -1.65
CA LYS A 9 -0.11 12.46 -2.40
C LYS A 9 -0.48 13.81 -1.74
N PHE A 10 -1.38 13.79 -0.76
CA PHE A 10 -1.93 14.99 -0.13
C PHE A 10 -1.49 15.16 1.33
N VAL A 11 -1.16 14.07 2.03
CA VAL A 11 -0.82 14.08 3.45
C VAL A 11 0.47 13.27 3.65
N LYS A 12 1.57 13.94 3.98
CA LYS A 12 2.85 13.27 4.23
C LYS A 12 2.75 12.35 5.45
N GLY A 13 3.40 11.20 5.37
CA GLY A 13 3.41 10.19 6.44
C GLY A 13 2.14 9.36 6.55
N LEU A 14 1.14 9.57 5.69
CA LEU A 14 -0.08 8.76 5.64
C LEU A 14 0.01 7.75 4.48
N TYR A 15 -0.18 6.46 4.79
CA TYR A 15 -0.05 5.36 3.84
C TYR A 15 -1.33 4.53 3.77
N PHE A 16 -1.57 3.93 2.60
CA PHE A 16 -2.72 3.06 2.37
C PHE A 16 -2.27 1.76 1.70
N THR A 17 -2.97 0.67 1.97
CA THR A 17 -2.59 -0.66 1.48
C THR A 17 -3.77 -1.62 1.48
N GLY A 18 -3.70 -2.68 0.68
CA GLY A 18 -4.75 -3.70 0.59
C GLY A 18 -6.03 -3.18 -0.06
N GLU A 19 -7.16 -3.74 0.37
CA GLU A 19 -8.49 -3.57 -0.26
C GLU A 19 -9.09 -2.16 -0.10
N VAL A 20 -8.52 -1.31 0.77
CA VAL A 20 -8.92 0.11 0.84
C VAL A 20 -8.49 0.90 -0.40
N LEU A 21 -7.52 0.38 -1.16
CA LEU A 21 -7.09 0.94 -2.44
C LEU A 21 -7.99 0.42 -3.56
N ASP A 22 -8.19 1.25 -4.58
CA ASP A 22 -8.94 0.91 -5.79
C ASP A 22 -8.13 -0.04 -6.69
N VAL A 23 -7.95 -1.27 -6.21
CA VAL A 23 -7.28 -2.39 -6.87
C VAL A 23 -8.07 -3.64 -6.56
N ASP A 24 -8.53 -4.32 -7.61
CA ASP A 24 -9.23 -5.60 -7.51
C ASP A 24 -8.57 -6.64 -8.41
N GLY A 25 -8.53 -7.88 -7.94
CA GLY A 25 -8.03 -9.04 -8.66
C GLY A 25 -9.10 -10.13 -8.76
N ALA A 26 -8.93 -11.03 -9.73
CA ALA A 26 -9.83 -12.18 -9.87
C ALA A 26 -9.82 -13.07 -8.60
N CYS A 27 -10.86 -13.91 -8.45
CA CYS A 27 -10.84 -14.99 -7.48
C CYS A 27 -9.64 -15.92 -7.72
N GLY A 28 -9.08 -16.49 -6.65
CA GLY A 28 -7.88 -17.33 -6.73
C GLY A 28 -6.66 -16.78 -5.98
N GLY A 29 -6.86 -15.83 -5.06
CA GLY A 29 -5.80 -15.36 -4.15
C GLY A 29 -5.08 -14.07 -4.59
N TYR A 30 -5.47 -13.46 -5.71
CA TYR A 30 -4.87 -12.21 -6.19
C TYR A 30 -5.06 -11.04 -5.22
N ASN A 31 -6.25 -10.89 -4.64
CA ASN A 31 -6.51 -9.86 -3.63
C ASN A 31 -5.69 -10.09 -2.34
N LEU A 32 -5.46 -11.34 -1.95
CA LEU A 32 -4.56 -11.65 -0.83
C LEU A 32 -3.12 -11.30 -1.18
N GLN A 33 -2.63 -11.74 -2.34
CA GLN A 33 -1.28 -11.38 -2.82
C GLN A 33 -1.07 -9.86 -2.86
N TRP A 34 -2.08 -9.12 -3.32
CA TRP A 34 -2.08 -7.65 -3.30
C TRP A 34 -1.99 -7.12 -1.87
N ALA A 35 -2.84 -7.58 -0.94
CA ALA A 35 -2.84 -7.14 0.45
C ALA A 35 -1.46 -7.31 1.11
N TRP A 36 -0.80 -8.45 0.89
CA TRP A 36 0.53 -8.72 1.44
C TRP A 36 1.63 -7.87 0.80
N SER A 37 1.64 -7.79 -0.54
CA SER A 37 2.68 -7.09 -1.28
C SER A 37 2.61 -5.58 -1.05
N SER A 38 1.40 -5.01 -1.13
CA SER A 38 1.18 -3.60 -0.81
C SER A 38 1.50 -3.30 0.65
N GLY A 39 1.13 -4.20 1.58
CA GLY A 39 1.38 -4.01 3.01
C GLY A 39 2.86 -3.91 3.34
N PHE A 40 3.66 -4.78 2.71
CA PHE A 40 5.12 -4.73 2.81
C PHE A 40 5.69 -3.41 2.28
N ILE A 41 5.25 -2.95 1.11
CA ILE A 41 5.73 -1.70 0.49
C ILE A 41 5.36 -0.49 1.36
N ALA A 42 4.10 -0.36 1.76
CA ALA A 42 3.61 0.75 2.58
C ALA A 42 4.32 0.78 3.94
N GLY A 43 4.41 -0.38 4.63
CA GLY A 43 5.07 -0.49 5.92
C GLY A 43 6.57 -0.16 5.86
N ARG A 44 7.28 -0.62 4.83
CA ARG A 44 8.71 -0.32 4.63
C ARG A 44 8.96 1.18 4.47
N ASN A 45 8.17 1.85 3.63
CA ASN A 45 8.32 3.28 3.39
C ASN A 45 7.88 4.12 4.61
N ALA A 46 6.79 3.72 5.28
CA ALA A 46 6.34 4.37 6.51
C ALA A 46 7.40 4.32 7.62
N ALA A 47 8.10 3.20 7.80
CA ALA A 47 9.17 3.06 8.78
C ALA A 47 10.41 3.90 8.43
N GLN A 48 10.76 3.99 7.15
CA GLN A 48 11.90 4.78 6.67
C GLN A 48 11.67 6.30 6.74
N GLN A 49 10.42 6.76 6.75
CA GLN A 49 10.07 8.17 6.89
C GLN A 49 10.04 8.69 8.34
N THR A 50 10.63 7.97 9.29
CA THR A 50 10.77 8.49 10.66
C THR A 50 11.78 9.66 10.66
N PRO A 51 11.42 10.85 11.20
CA PRO A 51 12.31 12.00 11.27
C PRO A 51 13.62 11.74 12.04
#